data_AF-A0A101WLW7-F1
#
_entry.id   AF-A0A101WLW7-F1
#
_cell.length_a   1.000
_cell.length_b   1.000
_cell.length_c   1.000
_cell.angle_alpha   90.00
_cell.angle_beta   90.00
_cell.angle_gamma   90.00
#
_symmetry.space_group_name_H-M   'P 1'
#
loop_
_entity.id
_entity.type
_entity.pdbx_description
1 polymer ?
#
loop_
_entity_poly.entity_id
_entity_poly.type
_entity_poly.pdbx_seq_one_letter_code
_entity_poly.pdbx_strand_id
1 'polypeptide(L)'
;MRHWANYNDIGYNRAYKFRIYSLADALSDSGYYAIYKDLYEGDIIQYKGDGGIDHSQVVHRYDTTHLYMAQHGTSSDRFYYNQQLKEYLGWVNNQYTNVTVYTTRIKYGVT
;
A
#
# COMPACT_ATOMS: atom_id res chain seq x y z
N MET A 1 -12.99 -10.59 14.54
CA MET A 1 -12.28 -10.24 13.28
C MET A 1 -10.78 -10.38 13.53
N ARG A 2 -10.01 -11.01 12.64
CA ARG A 2 -8.53 -11.15 12.79
C ARG A 2 -7.83 -10.19 11.83
N HIS A 3 -7.41 -9.02 12.34
CA HIS A 3 -6.64 -8.03 11.56
C HIS A 3 -5.14 -8.32 11.66
N TRP A 4 -4.41 -8.06 10.57
CA TRP A 4 -2.96 -8.29 10.51
C TRP A 4 -2.16 -7.23 11.28
N ALA A 5 -2.50 -5.95 11.09
CA ALA A 5 -1.98 -4.87 11.92
C ALA A 5 -2.68 -4.81 13.29
N ASN A 6 -2.05 -4.15 14.25
CA ASN A 6 -2.71 -3.67 15.47
C ASN A 6 -2.80 -2.14 15.35
N TYR A 7 -4.01 -1.61 15.47
CA TYR A 7 -4.27 -0.18 15.49
C TYR A 7 -5.26 0.12 16.62
N ASN A 8 -4.89 1.01 17.53
CA ASN A 8 -5.67 1.33 18.73
C ASN A 8 -6.14 0.07 19.50
N ASP A 9 -5.22 -0.86 19.75
CA ASP A 9 -5.45 -2.14 20.43
C ASP A 9 -6.39 -3.12 19.72
N ILE A 10 -6.73 -2.86 18.46
CA ILE A 10 -7.56 -3.73 17.62
C ILE A 10 -6.66 -4.43 16.61
N GLY A 11 -6.47 -5.76 16.75
CA GLY A 11 -5.73 -6.60 15.80
C GLY A 11 -4.78 -7.61 16.45
N TYR A 12 -3.78 -8.11 15.69
CA TYR A 12 -2.94 -9.25 16.12
C TYR A 12 -1.40 -9.06 16.00
N ASN A 13 -0.87 -7.83 15.88
CA ASN A 13 0.59 -7.56 15.82
C ASN A 13 1.36 -8.46 14.82
N ARG A 14 0.71 -8.86 13.71
CA ARG A 14 1.31 -9.74 12.70
C ARG A 14 2.11 -8.96 11.67
N ALA A 15 1.75 -7.70 11.44
CA ALA A 15 2.58 -6.74 10.72
C ALA A 15 3.72 -6.25 11.61
N TYR A 16 4.91 -6.07 11.03
CA TYR A 16 6.04 -5.43 11.72
C TYR A 16 5.76 -3.94 11.95
N LYS A 17 5.05 -3.30 11.00
CA LYS A 17 4.72 -1.89 11.05
C LYS A 17 3.46 -1.62 10.25
N PHE A 18 2.67 -0.67 10.72
CA PHE A 18 1.46 -0.20 10.07
C PHE A 18 1.42 1.32 10.12
N ARG A 19 1.07 1.95 8.99
CA ARG A 19 0.95 3.41 8.90
C ARG A 19 -0.30 3.78 8.12
N ILE A 20 -0.90 4.91 8.50
CA ILE A 20 -2.09 5.50 7.89
C ILE A 20 -1.68 6.85 7.32
N TYR A 21 -2.09 7.12 6.09
CA TYR A 21 -1.89 8.39 5.41
C TYR A 21 -3.23 8.86 4.84
N SER A 22 -3.45 10.18 4.81
CA SER A 22 -4.42 10.72 3.85
C SER A 22 -3.89 10.51 2.43
N LEU A 23 -4.77 10.43 1.43
CA LEU A 23 -4.32 10.34 0.04
C LEU A 23 -3.48 11.56 -0.37
N ALA A 24 -3.83 12.75 0.10
CA ALA A 24 -3.08 13.97 -0.15
C ALA A 24 -1.65 13.89 0.41
N ASP A 25 -1.49 13.38 1.64
CA ASP A 25 -0.16 13.17 2.23
C ASP A 25 0.63 12.14 1.43
N ALA A 26 0.00 11.03 1.06
CA ALA A 26 0.66 9.96 0.29
C ALA A 26 1.10 10.42 -1.11
N LEU A 27 0.43 11.40 -1.71
CA LEU A 27 0.76 12.00 -3.00
C LEU A 27 1.79 13.14 -2.91
N SER A 28 1.92 13.78 -1.74
CA SER A 28 2.94 14.81 -1.51
C SER A 28 4.35 14.24 -1.66
N ASP A 29 5.32 15.06 -2.07
CA ASP A 29 6.69 14.57 -2.27
C ASP A 29 7.32 14.02 -0.99
N SER A 30 7.07 14.65 0.16
CA SER A 30 7.58 14.21 1.46
C SER A 30 6.91 12.92 1.94
N GLY A 31 5.59 12.81 1.79
CA GLY A 31 4.86 11.60 2.16
C GLY A 31 5.17 10.42 1.26
N TYR A 32 5.23 10.64 -0.06
CA TYR A 32 5.66 9.63 -1.01
C TYR A 32 7.09 9.16 -0.70
N TYR A 33 8.03 10.08 -0.45
CA TYR A 33 9.39 9.73 -0.07
C TYR A 33 9.43 8.91 1.23
N ALA A 34 8.62 9.25 2.22
CA ALA A 34 8.51 8.50 3.47
C ALA A 34 7.98 7.08 3.26
N ILE A 35 7.04 6.88 2.33
CA ILE A 35 6.53 5.56 1.95
C ILE A 35 7.61 4.77 1.20
N TYR A 36 8.24 5.38 0.19
CA TYR A 36 9.32 4.80 -0.60
C TYR A 36 10.48 4.28 0.27
N LYS A 37 10.88 5.03 1.30
CA LYS A 37 11.96 4.65 2.21
C LYS A 37 11.60 3.57 3.22
N ASP A 38 10.31 3.35 3.48
CA ASP A 38 9.86 2.46 4.57
C ASP A 38 9.48 1.06 4.09
N LEU A 39 8.93 0.93 2.88
CA LEU A 39 8.42 -0.34 2.37
C LEU A 39 9.50 -1.17 1.66
N TYR A 40 9.33 -2.49 1.66
CA TYR A 40 10.15 -3.47 0.96
C TYR A 40 9.30 -4.36 0.01
N GLU A 41 9.95 -5.08 -0.91
CA GLU A 41 9.26 -6.04 -1.78
C GLU A 41 8.45 -7.04 -0.92
N GLY A 42 7.20 -7.27 -1.30
CA GLY A 42 6.24 -8.10 -0.54
C GLY A 42 5.39 -7.32 0.48
N ASP A 43 5.73 -6.07 0.81
CA ASP A 43 4.88 -5.23 1.67
C ASP A 43 3.60 -4.81 0.94
N ILE A 44 2.57 -4.46 1.72
CA ILE A 44 1.23 -4.22 1.19
C ILE A 44 0.88 -2.73 1.29
N ILE A 45 0.31 -2.19 0.22
CA ILE A 45 -0.39 -0.91 0.22
C ILE A 45 -1.87 -1.15 -0.06
N GLN A 46 -2.73 -0.52 0.73
CA GLN A 46 -4.18 -0.62 0.58
C GLN A 46 -4.78 0.78 0.57
N TYR A 47 -5.90 0.97 -0.11
CA TYR A 47 -6.68 2.18 0.02
C TYR A 47 -8.13 1.86 0.37
N LYS A 48 -8.76 2.80 1.07
CA LYS A 48 -10.18 2.76 1.45
C LYS A 48 -10.82 4.07 1.04
N GLY A 49 -11.84 4.00 0.19
CA GLY A 49 -12.80 5.08 -0.01
C GLY A 49 -13.93 5.05 1.02
N ASP A 50 -15.06 5.66 0.66
CA ASP A 50 -16.21 5.80 1.54
C ASP A 50 -16.91 4.46 1.86
N GLY A 51 -16.72 3.41 1.03
CA GLY A 51 -17.40 2.11 1.15
C GLY A 51 -16.65 1.00 1.89
N GLY A 52 -15.35 1.13 2.16
CA GLY A 52 -14.52 0.04 2.73
C GLY A 52 -13.13 -0.02 2.10
N ILE A 53 -12.32 -1.03 2.46
CA ILE A 53 -11.06 -1.26 1.74
C ILE A 53 -11.42 -1.71 0.32
N ASP A 54 -11.16 -0.86 -0.66
CA ASP A 54 -11.56 -1.08 -2.04
C ASP A 54 -10.51 -1.93 -2.77
N HIS A 55 -9.23 -1.77 -2.43
CA HIS A 55 -8.16 -2.51 -3.11
C HIS A 55 -6.89 -2.61 -2.27
N SER A 56 -6.17 -3.72 -2.43
CA SER A 56 -4.84 -3.98 -1.91
C SER A 56 -3.87 -4.23 -3.07
N GLN A 57 -2.61 -3.85 -2.88
CA GLN A 57 -1.52 -4.01 -3.84
C GLN A 57 -0.28 -4.46 -3.09
N VAL A 58 0.60 -5.19 -3.77
CA VAL A 58 1.88 -5.63 -3.20
C VAL A 58 3.01 -4.86 -3.85
N VAL A 59 3.99 -4.41 -3.06
CA VAL A 59 5.19 -3.83 -3.63
C VAL A 59 6.00 -4.94 -4.30
N HIS A 60 6.22 -4.81 -5.60
CA HIS A 60 6.88 -5.82 -6.41
C HIS A 60 8.36 -5.54 -6.60
N ARG A 61 8.73 -4.28 -6.85
CA ARG A 61 10.12 -3.87 -7.08
C ARG A 61 10.33 -2.38 -6.86
N TYR A 62 11.60 -1.99 -6.90
CA TYR A 62 12.09 -0.63 -6.68
C TYR A 62 13.01 -0.22 -7.83
N ASP A 63 13.04 1.06 -8.15
CA ASP A 63 14.22 1.67 -8.76
C ASP A 63 14.78 2.76 -7.84
N THR A 64 15.68 3.60 -8.35
CA THR A 64 16.32 4.67 -7.56
C THR A 64 15.34 5.70 -6.98
N THR A 65 14.14 5.84 -7.56
CA THR A 65 13.17 6.89 -7.21
C THR A 65 11.72 6.40 -7.09
N HIS A 66 11.41 5.16 -7.49
CA HIS A 66 10.03 4.68 -7.61
C HIS A 66 9.78 3.34 -6.93
N LEU A 67 8.58 3.22 -6.36
CA LEU A 67 7.95 1.96 -6.00
C LEU A 67 7.09 1.45 -7.14
N TYR A 68 7.18 0.16 -7.42
CA TYR A 68 6.33 -0.50 -8.40
C TYR A 68 5.39 -1.48 -7.69
N MET A 69 4.13 -1.42 -8.08
CA MET A 69 3.06 -2.21 -7.48
C MET A 69 2.66 -3.35 -8.41
N ALA A 70 2.37 -4.51 -7.82
CA ALA A 70 1.71 -5.62 -8.50
C ALA A 70 0.29 -5.78 -7.98
N GLN A 71 -0.64 -5.93 -8.92
CA GLN A 71 -2.04 -6.23 -8.62
C GLN A 71 -2.21 -7.70 -8.23
N HIS A 72 -3.17 -7.95 -7.34
CA HIS A 72 -3.66 -9.30 -7.10
C HIS A 72 -4.42 -9.79 -8.34
N GLY A 73 -3.76 -10.62 -9.13
CA GLY A 73 -4.34 -11.23 -10.32
C GLY A 73 -3.56 -12.48 -10.72
N THR A 74 -4.22 -13.40 -11.40
CA THR A 74 -3.61 -14.64 -11.91
C THR A 74 -3.07 -14.51 -13.34
N SER A 75 -3.34 -13.38 -14.01
CA SER A 75 -2.83 -13.08 -15.34
C SER A 75 -1.53 -12.27 -15.25
N SER A 76 -0.47 -12.75 -15.91
CA SER A 76 0.84 -12.09 -16.00
C SER A 76 0.75 -10.60 -16.35
N ASP A 77 -0.15 -10.26 -17.26
CA ASP A 77 -0.23 -8.91 -17.85
C ASP A 77 -0.72 -7.86 -16.85
N ARG A 78 -1.44 -8.30 -15.80
CA ARG A 78 -1.90 -7.42 -14.70
C ARG A 78 -0.94 -7.44 -13.50
N PHE A 79 -0.23 -8.54 -13.31
CA PHE A 79 0.79 -8.67 -12.26
C PHE A 79 2.03 -7.81 -12.57
N TYR A 80 2.45 -7.76 -13.83
CA TYR A 80 3.65 -7.06 -14.29
C TYR A 80 3.38 -5.73 -15.00
N TYR A 81 2.25 -5.06 -14.74
CA TYR A 81 1.90 -3.80 -15.43
C TYR A 81 2.91 -2.65 -15.18
N ASN A 82 3.97 -2.91 -14.40
CA ASN A 82 5.04 -1.96 -14.13
C ASN A 82 4.51 -0.63 -13.58
N GLN A 83 3.40 -0.70 -12.85
CA GLN A 83 2.66 0.45 -12.40
C GLN A 83 3.41 1.10 -11.24
N GLN A 84 3.75 2.38 -11.39
CA GLN A 84 4.38 3.13 -10.31
C GLN A 84 3.35 3.47 -9.23
N LEU A 85 3.75 3.46 -7.97
CA LEU A 85 2.85 3.77 -6.86
C LEU A 85 2.26 5.19 -6.99
N LYS A 86 3.07 6.19 -7.37
CA LYS A 86 2.59 7.58 -7.49
C LYS A 86 1.50 7.70 -8.56
N GLU A 87 1.67 7.01 -9.69
CA GLU A 87 0.66 6.93 -10.75
C GLU A 87 -0.61 6.21 -10.27
N TYR A 88 -0.46 5.10 -9.57
CA TYR A 88 -1.57 4.35 -8.99
C TYR A 88 -2.39 5.21 -8.01
N LEU A 89 -1.73 5.90 -7.07
CA LEU A 89 -2.39 6.80 -6.13
C LEU A 89 -3.05 7.99 -6.85
N GLY A 90 -2.45 8.48 -7.93
CA GLY A 90 -3.04 9.50 -8.79
C GLY A 90 -4.33 9.02 -9.47
N TRP A 91 -4.36 7.77 -9.97
CA TRP A 91 -5.58 7.16 -10.49
C TRP A 91 -6.66 7.04 -9.41
N VAL A 92 -6.30 6.59 -8.21
CA VAL A 92 -7.22 6.50 -7.06
C VAL A 92 -7.82 7.87 -6.73
N ASN A 93 -7.02 8.94 -6.74
CA ASN A 93 -7.48 10.31 -6.50
C ASN A 93 -8.55 10.79 -7.48
N ASN A 94 -8.53 10.27 -8.71
CA ASN A 94 -9.51 10.64 -9.74
C ASN A 94 -10.79 9.81 -9.66
N GLN A 95 -10.78 8.68 -8.96
CA GLN A 95 -11.92 7.74 -8.91
C GLN A 95 -12.72 7.82 -7.61
N TYR A 96 -12.08 8.25 -6.52
CA TYR A 96 -12.67 8.16 -5.17
C TYR A 96 -12.49 9.45 -4.38
N THR A 97 -13.46 9.75 -3.53
CA THR A 97 -13.41 10.82 -2.53
C THR A 97 -13.02 10.25 -1.16
N ASN A 98 -12.44 11.09 -0.29
CA ASN A 98 -12.09 10.76 1.11
C ASN A 98 -11.25 9.50 1.29
N VAL A 99 -10.23 9.33 0.44
CA VAL A 99 -9.41 8.12 0.45
C VAL A 99 -8.40 8.14 1.60
N THR A 100 -8.38 7.03 2.34
CA THR A 100 -7.32 6.71 3.31
C THR A 100 -6.39 5.66 2.73
N VAL A 101 -5.09 5.89 2.83
CA VAL A 101 -4.05 4.95 2.38
C VAL A 101 -3.42 4.28 3.59
N TYR A 102 -3.27 2.96 3.52
CA TYR A 102 -2.64 2.14 4.54
C TYR A 102 -1.40 1.49 3.96
N THR A 103 -0.31 1.52 4.72
CA THR A 103 0.87 0.73 4.40
C THR A 103 1.14 -0.27 5.51
N THR A 104 1.40 -1.51 5.12
CA THR A 104 1.61 -2.62 6.04
C THR A 104 2.92 -3.31 5.70
N ARG A 105 3.87 -3.25 6.63
CA ARG A 105 5.10 -4.03 6.56
C ARG A 105 4.87 -5.43 7.06
N ILE A 106 5.04 -6.41 6.20
CA ILE A 106 4.76 -7.81 6.53
C ILE A 106 5.97 -8.38 7.25
N LYS A 107 5.74 -8.98 8.43
CA LYS A 107 6.76 -9.77 9.10
C LYS A 107 7.03 -10.98 8.20
N TYR A 108 8.25 -11.13 7.68
CA TYR A 108 8.65 -12.37 7.02
C TYR A 108 8.27 -13.53 7.94
N GLY A 109 7.47 -14.46 7.41
CA GLY A 109 7.17 -15.70 8.10
C GLY A 109 8.48 -16.45 8.26
N VAL A 110 9.15 -16.29 9.40
CA VAL A 110 10.15 -17.26 9.84
C VAL A 110 9.37 -18.55 10.04
N THR A 111 9.60 -19.47 9.12
CA THR A 111 9.12 -20.85 9.18
C THR A 111 10.01 -21.66 10.11
#